data_AF-A0A3P5XUJ4-F1
#
_entry.id   AF-A0A3P5XUJ4-F1
#
_cell.length_a   1.000
_cell.length_b   1.000
_cell.length_c   1.000
_cell.angle_alpha   90.00
_cell.angle_beta   90.00
_cell.angle_gamma   90.00
#
_symmetry.space_group_name_H-M   'P 1'
#
loop_
_entity.id
_entity.type
_entity.pdbx_description
1 polymer ?
#
loop_
_entity_poly.entity_id
_entity_poly.type
_entity_poly.pdbx_seq_one_letter_code
_entity_poly.pdbx_strand_id
1 'polypeptide(L)'
;MKEEEVNRCQIQNWYPKFKSLTIKTKLHKLPESFINYLLDDSVPFLLPSSVTNQNAMPNRIHNPDEEDDGESSSSDDETDPPPPPSPSFPELEIEIRDSIEALGGSIFPKLNWSAPKDAAWISPSQSLSCSCFSEIALLLRSSDSILHDLCNAYDSCSDDKASSRPESFFLALRKWYPSLKPEMEFRCFVKANELVGVCQREVTTFYPVLVSEKEVFKGLIEEFFDVNVRSVFELEDYVFDVYVTKERRVKVVDFNTWCGSTLPLMFSWEELEGFRRVGGELELRIVESRRGVLPGLKTAVPYDYIDVSCGSGWDQVLKKAEEEFRDESDEDVV
;
A
#
# COMPACT_ATOMS: atom_id res chain seq x y z
N MET A 1 -2.61 17.98 15.77
CA MET A 1 -1.45 17.07 15.71
C MET A 1 -0.19 17.91 15.78
N LYS A 2 0.84 17.44 16.46
CA LYS A 2 2.16 18.09 16.55
C LYS A 2 3.15 17.41 15.62
N GLU A 3 4.16 18.14 15.17
CA GLU A 3 5.25 17.60 14.33
C GLU A 3 5.92 16.38 14.99
N GLU A 4 6.10 16.42 16.32
CA GLU A 4 6.67 15.31 17.08
C GLU A 4 5.86 14.02 16.91
N GLU A 5 4.52 14.10 16.88
CA GLU A 5 3.65 12.92 16.74
C GLU A 5 3.84 12.25 15.37
N VAL A 6 3.95 13.06 14.31
CA VAL A 6 4.28 12.58 12.96
C VAL A 6 5.66 11.93 12.96
N ASN A 7 6.63 12.54 13.63
CA ASN A 7 7.99 12.01 13.72
C ASN A 7 8.07 10.67 14.44
N ARG A 8 7.32 10.45 15.53
CA ARG A 8 7.28 9.15 16.24
C ARG A 8 6.72 8.01 15.37
N CYS A 9 5.87 8.33 14.40
CA CYS A 9 5.28 7.34 13.48
C CYS A 9 6.21 6.94 12.32
N GLN A 10 7.39 7.56 12.19
CA GLN A 10 8.37 7.18 11.16
C GLN A 10 8.91 5.76 11.40
N ILE A 11 9.02 4.95 10.34
CA ILE A 11 9.41 3.54 10.44
C ILE A 11 10.76 3.33 11.09
N GLN A 12 11.75 4.19 10.87
CA GLN A 12 13.05 4.10 11.52
C GLN A 12 12.99 4.33 13.03
N ASN A 13 11.94 4.99 13.54
CA ASN A 13 11.77 5.27 14.96
C ASN A 13 11.04 4.11 15.69
N TRP A 14 9.99 3.55 15.10
CA TRP A 14 9.25 2.45 15.73
C TRP A 14 9.81 1.07 15.41
N TYR A 15 10.37 0.83 14.22
CA TYR A 15 10.86 -0.50 13.82
C TYR A 15 11.87 -1.11 14.80
N PRO A 16 12.88 -0.37 15.33
CA PRO A 16 13.83 -0.92 16.28
C PRO A 16 13.16 -1.47 17.55
N LYS A 17 12.09 -0.83 18.02
CA LYS A 17 11.34 -1.20 19.24
C LYS A 17 10.51 -2.47 19.02
N PHE A 18 9.97 -2.65 17.82
CA PHE A 18 9.06 -3.75 17.47
C PHE A 18 9.69 -4.81 16.55
N LYS A 19 11.02 -4.85 16.44
CA LYS A 19 11.75 -5.68 15.47
C LYS A 19 11.38 -7.18 15.51
N SER A 20 11.12 -7.74 16.69
CA SER A 20 10.71 -9.15 16.88
C SER A 20 9.22 -9.38 16.60
N LEU A 21 8.42 -8.32 16.61
CA LEU A 21 6.97 -8.30 16.53
C LEU A 21 6.44 -7.75 15.19
N THR A 22 7.31 -7.43 14.24
CA THR A 22 6.92 -6.97 12.90
C THR A 22 7.57 -7.81 11.79
N ILE A 23 7.26 -7.49 10.54
CA ILE A 23 7.88 -8.06 9.35
C ILE A 23 9.38 -7.69 9.34
N LYS A 24 10.24 -8.64 8.93
CA LYS A 24 11.68 -8.38 8.78
C LYS A 24 11.90 -7.25 7.77
N THR A 25 12.62 -6.20 8.16
CA THR A 25 12.83 -4.98 7.36
C THR A 25 14.30 -4.60 7.37
N LYS A 26 14.78 -4.06 6.25
CA LYS A 26 16.06 -3.37 6.12
C LYS A 26 15.79 -1.90 5.82
N LEU A 27 16.49 -1.01 6.51
CA LEU A 27 16.32 0.44 6.39
C LEU A 27 17.56 1.03 5.73
N HIS A 28 17.35 1.87 4.73
CA HIS A 28 18.39 2.59 4.01
C HIS A 28 18.11 4.08 4.06
N LYS A 29 19.09 4.89 4.50
CA LYS A 29 18.95 6.35 4.43
C LYS A 29 19.08 6.75 2.97
N LEU A 30 18.10 7.49 2.45
CA LEU A 30 18.12 7.93 1.06
C LEU A 30 19.04 9.14 0.89
N PRO A 31 19.89 9.16 -0.17
CA PRO A 31 20.66 10.33 -0.51
C PRO A 31 19.75 11.43 -1.08
N GLU A 32 20.06 12.70 -0.79
CA GLU A 32 19.25 13.82 -1.27
C GLU A 32 19.17 13.88 -2.80
N SER A 33 20.19 13.39 -3.51
CA SER A 33 20.15 13.25 -4.98
C SER A 33 19.03 12.33 -5.47
N PHE A 34 18.74 11.24 -4.73
CA PHE A 34 17.63 10.35 -5.06
C PHE A 34 16.28 10.99 -4.69
N ILE A 35 16.23 11.74 -3.60
CA ILE A 35 15.02 12.50 -3.22
C ILE A 35 14.69 13.54 -4.28
N ASN A 36 15.67 14.31 -4.75
CA ASN A 36 15.50 15.27 -5.83
C ASN A 36 15.04 14.57 -7.11
N TYR A 37 15.58 13.39 -7.43
CA TYR A 37 15.09 12.58 -8.56
C TYR A 37 13.62 12.17 -8.44
N LEU A 38 13.16 11.80 -7.24
CA LEU A 38 11.75 11.47 -7.01
C LEU A 38 10.82 12.68 -7.14
N LEU A 39 11.33 13.89 -6.84
CA LEU A 39 10.58 15.15 -6.90
C LEU A 39 10.69 15.87 -8.25
N ASP A 40 11.55 15.39 -9.16
CA ASP A 40 11.80 16.06 -10.41
C ASP A 40 10.70 15.78 -11.45
N ASP A 41 9.78 16.73 -11.54
CA ASP A 41 8.72 16.82 -12.56
C ASP A 41 9.15 17.63 -13.80
N SER A 42 10.38 18.19 -13.81
CA SER A 42 10.85 19.04 -14.91
C SER A 42 11.35 18.25 -16.12
N VAL A 43 11.73 16.99 -15.91
CA VAL A 43 12.20 16.08 -16.96
C VAL A 43 11.23 14.93 -17.18
N PRO A 44 11.14 14.39 -18.42
CA PRO A 44 10.40 13.18 -18.68
C PRO A 44 10.79 12.05 -17.71
N PHE A 45 9.83 11.20 -17.38
CA PHE A 45 10.06 10.07 -16.49
C PHE A 45 11.10 9.10 -17.10
N LEU A 46 12.32 9.15 -16.58
CA LEU A 46 13.42 8.24 -16.90
C LEU A 46 13.73 7.36 -15.69
N LEU A 47 13.82 6.06 -15.91
CA LEU A 47 14.27 5.12 -14.89
C LEU A 47 15.78 5.28 -14.65
N PRO A 48 16.28 5.06 -13.42
CA PRO A 48 17.71 5.08 -13.17
C PRO A 48 18.43 4.02 -14.02
N SER A 49 19.57 4.39 -14.58
CA SER A 49 20.49 3.47 -15.24
C SER A 49 21.01 2.46 -14.20
N SER A 50 20.78 1.18 -14.46
CA SER A 50 21.14 0.10 -13.55
C SER A 50 22.59 -0.33 -13.77
N VAL A 51 23.42 -0.26 -12.73
CA VAL A 51 24.79 -0.81 -12.78
C VAL A 51 24.82 -2.33 -12.66
N THR A 52 23.67 -2.94 -12.33
CA THR A 52 23.49 -4.40 -12.23
C THR A 52 22.80 -5.02 -13.44
N ASN A 53 22.54 -4.23 -14.49
CA ASN A 53 21.78 -4.63 -15.69
C ASN A 53 20.37 -5.18 -15.37
N GLN A 54 19.75 -4.70 -14.29
CA GLN A 54 18.41 -5.09 -13.88
C GLN A 54 17.38 -4.06 -14.36
N ASN A 55 16.42 -4.52 -15.16
CA ASN A 55 15.37 -3.68 -15.72
C ASN A 55 14.05 -3.90 -14.99
N ALA A 56 13.34 -2.81 -14.68
CA ALA A 56 12.00 -2.88 -14.08
C ALA A 56 10.94 -3.44 -15.04
N MET A 57 11.22 -3.36 -16.35
CA MET A 57 10.31 -3.74 -17.43
C MET A 57 11.04 -4.71 -18.38
N PRO A 58 11.37 -5.94 -17.95
CA PRO A 58 12.17 -6.88 -18.75
C PRO A 58 11.45 -7.36 -20.03
N ASN A 59 10.12 -7.28 -20.06
CA ASN A 59 9.28 -7.71 -21.18
C ASN A 59 8.92 -6.59 -22.17
N ARG A 60 9.49 -5.38 -22.04
CA ARG A 60 9.53 -4.52 -23.23
C ARG A 60 10.39 -5.28 -24.22
N ILE A 61 9.75 -5.81 -25.26
CA ILE A 61 10.41 -6.42 -26.40
C ILE A 61 11.50 -5.44 -26.80
N HIS A 62 12.75 -5.78 -26.48
CA HIS A 62 13.89 -5.11 -27.06
C HIS A 62 13.79 -5.48 -28.52
N ASN A 63 13.25 -4.60 -29.34
CA ASN A 63 13.24 -4.82 -30.77
C ASN A 63 14.72 -4.73 -31.17
N PRO A 64 15.37 -5.83 -31.60
CA PRO A 64 16.80 -5.81 -31.88
C PRO A 64 17.16 -4.83 -33.01
N ASP A 65 16.15 -4.38 -33.76
CA ASP A 65 16.26 -3.39 -34.83
C ASP A 65 16.30 -1.93 -34.31
N GLU A 66 16.14 -1.66 -33.02
CA GLU A 66 16.31 -0.30 -32.46
C GLU A 66 17.78 0.05 -32.13
N GLU A 67 18.72 -0.87 -32.34
CA GLU A 67 20.17 -0.58 -32.23
C GLU A 67 20.83 -0.19 -33.58
N ASP A 68 20.11 -0.19 -34.70
CA ASP A 68 20.64 0.22 -36.02
C ASP A 68 19.54 0.67 -37.01
N ASP A 69 18.74 1.69 -36.67
CA ASP A 69 17.98 2.44 -37.68
C ASP A 69 18.61 3.81 -37.87
N GLY A 70 19.70 3.81 -38.64
CA GLY A 70 20.18 4.99 -39.33
C GLY A 70 19.10 5.55 -40.26
N GLU A 71 18.88 6.86 -40.14
CA GLU A 71 18.33 7.76 -41.16
C GLU A 71 17.24 7.20 -42.10
N SER A 72 15.97 7.47 -41.79
CA SER A 72 14.99 7.76 -42.83
C SER A 72 14.51 9.20 -42.68
N SER A 73 15.05 10.06 -43.54
CA SER A 73 14.73 11.47 -43.63
C SER A 73 13.24 11.71 -43.94
N SER A 74 12.57 12.46 -43.07
CA SER A 74 11.64 13.50 -43.52
C SER A 74 12.09 14.81 -42.89
N SER A 75 12.72 15.62 -43.73
CA SER A 75 13.02 17.04 -43.52
C SER A 75 11.92 17.75 -42.73
N ASP A 76 12.23 18.18 -41.52
CA ASP A 76 12.17 19.59 -41.13
C ASP A 76 13.17 19.84 -39.98
N ASP A 77 13.90 20.93 -40.14
CA ASP A 77 15.12 21.31 -39.42
C ASP A 77 14.78 21.91 -38.05
N GLU A 78 14.73 21.07 -37.01
CA GLU A 78 14.88 21.46 -35.61
C GLU A 78 15.73 20.38 -34.93
N THR A 79 17.01 20.68 -34.69
CA THR A 79 17.89 19.79 -33.92
C THR A 79 17.39 19.73 -32.48
N ASP A 80 16.52 18.78 -32.18
CA ASP A 80 16.13 18.49 -30.81
C ASP A 80 17.40 18.21 -29.98
N PRO A 81 17.56 18.86 -28.82
CA PRO A 81 18.69 18.61 -27.94
C PRO A 81 18.72 17.12 -27.56
N PRO A 82 19.91 16.50 -27.38
CA PRO A 82 20.02 15.10 -26.99
C PRO A 82 19.21 14.86 -25.70
N PRO A 83 18.52 13.71 -25.58
CA PRO A 83 17.71 13.42 -24.40
C PRO A 83 18.59 13.47 -23.14
N PRO A 84 18.05 13.96 -22.02
CA PRO A 84 18.82 14.06 -20.79
C PRO A 84 19.33 12.68 -20.35
N PRO A 85 20.56 12.59 -19.81
CA PRO A 85 21.11 11.32 -19.37
C PRO A 85 20.25 10.73 -18.26
N SER A 86 20.06 9.41 -18.30
CA SER A 86 19.36 8.71 -17.23
C SER A 86 20.11 8.87 -15.90
N PRO A 87 19.42 9.14 -14.78
CA PRO A 87 20.07 9.27 -13.49
C PRO A 87 20.70 7.94 -13.06
N SER A 88 21.66 7.98 -12.13
CA SER A 88 22.33 6.78 -11.63
C SER A 88 22.60 6.90 -10.14
N PHE A 89 22.41 5.80 -9.39
CA PHE A 89 22.62 5.73 -7.95
C PHE A 89 23.36 4.44 -7.55
N PRO A 90 24.63 4.26 -7.98
CA PRO A 90 25.32 2.97 -7.89
C PRO A 90 25.45 2.44 -6.46
N GLU A 91 25.80 3.30 -5.50
CA GLU A 91 25.98 2.92 -4.10
C GLU A 91 24.65 2.44 -3.48
N LEU A 92 23.58 3.21 -3.72
CA LEU A 92 22.24 2.87 -3.23
C LEU A 92 21.71 1.60 -3.89
N GLU A 93 21.93 1.41 -5.20
CA GLU A 93 21.51 0.21 -5.93
C GLU A 93 22.18 -1.06 -5.37
N ILE A 94 23.49 -0.99 -5.07
CA ILE A 94 24.24 -2.10 -4.49
C ILE A 94 23.70 -2.45 -3.09
N GLU A 95 23.52 -1.46 -2.22
CA GLU A 95 23.00 -1.67 -0.85
C GLU A 95 21.59 -2.27 -0.84
N ILE A 96 20.74 -1.83 -1.78
CA ILE A 96 19.38 -2.33 -1.96
C ILE A 96 19.41 -3.77 -2.47
N ARG A 97 20.21 -4.09 -3.49
CA ARG A 97 20.35 -5.45 -4.02
C ARG A 97 20.74 -6.44 -2.91
N ASP A 98 21.79 -6.12 -2.16
CA ASP A 98 22.27 -6.98 -1.07
C ASP A 98 21.17 -7.19 0.01
N SER A 99 20.34 -6.17 0.23
CA SER A 99 19.21 -6.25 1.15
C SER A 99 18.05 -7.10 0.61
N ILE A 100 17.76 -7.01 -0.68
CA ILE A 100 16.75 -7.85 -1.36
C ILE A 100 17.14 -9.32 -1.22
N GLU A 101 18.40 -9.66 -1.50
CA GLU A 101 18.93 -11.02 -1.34
C GLU A 101 18.78 -11.50 0.12
N ALA A 102 19.20 -10.67 1.10
CA ALA A 102 19.10 -11.00 2.53
C ALA A 102 17.65 -11.13 3.06
N LEU A 103 16.67 -10.61 2.34
CA LEU A 103 15.24 -10.71 2.64
C LEU A 103 14.57 -11.88 1.89
N GLY A 104 15.25 -12.49 0.93
CA GLY A 104 14.79 -13.67 0.19
C GLY A 104 14.31 -13.38 -1.22
N GLY A 105 14.85 -12.35 -1.87
CA GLY A 105 14.66 -12.07 -3.30
C GLY A 105 13.44 -11.20 -3.64
N SER A 106 12.46 -11.07 -2.74
CA SER A 106 11.29 -10.22 -2.96
C SER A 106 10.99 -9.37 -1.73
N ILE A 107 10.71 -8.08 -1.97
CA ILE A 107 10.47 -7.09 -0.93
C ILE A 107 9.22 -6.26 -1.22
N PHE A 108 8.79 -5.51 -0.21
CA PHE A 108 7.78 -4.46 -0.30
C PHE A 108 8.42 -3.14 0.14
N PRO A 109 8.55 -2.14 -0.74
CA PRO A 109 9.17 -0.86 -0.41
C PRO A 109 8.16 0.08 0.27
N LYS A 110 8.64 0.85 1.25
CA LYS A 110 7.93 2.03 1.77
C LYS A 110 8.92 3.10 2.23
N LEU A 111 8.48 4.35 2.28
CA LEU A 111 9.25 5.42 2.91
C LEU A 111 8.97 5.48 4.41
N ASN A 112 9.29 6.62 5.03
CA ASN A 112 9.16 6.88 6.46
C ASN A 112 7.77 6.51 6.99
N TRP A 113 6.70 6.86 6.25
CA TRP A 113 5.32 6.60 6.65
C TRP A 113 4.55 5.80 5.62
N SER A 114 4.62 6.19 4.36
CA SER A 114 3.72 5.68 3.32
C SER A 114 4.39 4.64 2.42
N ALA A 115 3.57 3.70 1.94
CA ALA A 115 3.95 2.76 0.90
C ALA A 115 3.25 3.14 -0.41
N PRO A 116 3.85 2.86 -1.59
CA PRO A 116 3.34 3.30 -2.89
C PRO A 116 2.16 2.45 -3.38
N LYS A 117 1.13 2.26 -2.54
CA LYS A 117 -0.01 1.37 -2.80
C LYS A 117 -0.85 1.82 -4.00
N ASP A 118 -0.94 3.13 -4.18
CA ASP A 118 -1.55 3.83 -5.30
C ASP A 118 -0.79 3.66 -6.63
N ALA A 119 0.50 3.30 -6.60
CA ALA A 119 1.32 3.08 -7.79
C ALA A 119 1.33 1.61 -8.27
N ALA A 120 0.57 0.70 -7.65
CA ALA A 120 0.59 -0.73 -8.03
C ALA A 120 0.26 -0.98 -9.52
N TRP A 121 -0.46 -0.04 -10.17
CA TRP A 121 -0.86 -0.14 -11.57
C TRP A 121 0.30 -0.06 -12.57
N ILE A 122 1.41 0.59 -12.22
CA ILE A 122 2.55 0.75 -13.14
C ILE A 122 3.48 -0.47 -13.14
N SER A 123 3.40 -1.30 -12.10
CA SER A 123 4.19 -2.53 -11.98
C SER A 123 3.78 -3.54 -13.06
N PRO A 124 4.73 -4.17 -13.77
CA PRO A 124 4.42 -5.21 -14.76
C PRO A 124 3.61 -6.37 -14.19
N SER A 125 3.84 -6.68 -12.91
CA SER A 125 3.17 -7.77 -12.19
C SER A 125 1.87 -7.32 -11.51
N GLN A 126 1.47 -6.05 -11.66
CA GLN A 126 0.38 -5.41 -10.90
C GLN A 126 0.47 -5.65 -9.39
N SER A 127 1.71 -5.75 -8.90
CA SER A 127 2.03 -6.07 -7.51
C SER A 127 2.99 -5.02 -6.95
N LEU A 128 2.91 -4.84 -5.63
CA LEU A 128 3.84 -4.01 -4.85
C LEU A 128 5.11 -4.77 -4.43
N SER A 129 5.24 -6.02 -4.86
CA SER A 129 6.47 -6.79 -4.69
C SER A 129 7.53 -6.31 -5.67
N CYS A 130 8.72 -6.00 -5.18
CA CYS A 130 9.89 -5.69 -6.00
C CYS A 130 11.01 -6.71 -5.77
N SER A 131 11.84 -6.88 -6.79
CA SER A 131 12.99 -7.76 -6.87
C SER A 131 14.28 -7.04 -7.29
N CYS A 132 14.19 -5.79 -7.74
CA CYS A 132 15.33 -4.96 -8.10
C CYS A 132 15.12 -3.47 -7.75
N PHE A 133 16.20 -2.69 -7.81
CA PHE A 133 16.17 -1.25 -7.54
C PHE A 133 15.29 -0.48 -8.53
N SER A 134 15.35 -0.84 -9.81
CA SER A 134 14.58 -0.17 -10.86
C SER A 134 13.06 -0.27 -10.63
N GLU A 135 12.56 -1.41 -10.15
CA GLU A 135 11.14 -1.57 -9.78
C GLU A 135 10.74 -0.69 -8.58
N ILE A 136 11.65 -0.53 -7.60
CA ILE A 136 11.43 0.35 -6.45
C ILE A 136 11.36 1.80 -6.92
N ALA A 137 12.32 2.25 -7.73
CA ALA A 137 12.36 3.61 -8.26
C ALA A 137 11.11 3.92 -9.11
N LEU A 138 10.65 2.95 -9.90
CA LEU A 138 9.40 3.05 -10.68
C LEU A 138 8.19 3.27 -9.76
N LEU A 139 7.99 2.41 -8.76
CA LEU A 139 6.84 2.54 -7.85
C LEU A 139 6.87 3.82 -7.02
N LEU A 140 8.03 4.19 -6.46
CA LEU A 140 8.14 5.36 -5.60
C LEU A 140 7.86 6.65 -6.37
N ARG A 141 8.37 6.77 -7.61
CA ARG A 141 8.18 7.98 -8.43
C ARG A 141 6.77 8.09 -9.02
N SER A 142 6.02 6.99 -9.07
CA SER A 142 4.63 6.98 -9.58
C SER A 142 3.56 7.01 -8.48
N SER A 143 3.93 7.34 -7.24
CA SER A 143 3.04 7.33 -6.08
C SER A 143 2.81 8.73 -5.52
N ASP A 144 1.53 9.14 -5.46
CA ASP A 144 1.11 10.39 -4.82
C ASP A 144 1.31 10.33 -3.31
N SER A 145 1.14 9.14 -2.72
CA SER A 145 1.39 8.90 -1.29
C SER A 145 2.86 9.13 -0.93
N ILE A 146 3.78 8.75 -1.82
CA ILE A 146 5.22 9.02 -1.65
C ILE A 146 5.52 10.50 -1.85
N LEU A 147 4.93 11.15 -2.86
CA LEU A 147 5.08 12.59 -3.06
C LEU A 147 4.59 13.38 -1.84
N HIS A 148 3.47 12.98 -1.24
CA HIS A 148 2.97 13.58 0.00
C HIS A 148 3.99 13.45 1.14
N ASP A 149 4.56 12.26 1.38
CA ASP A 149 5.61 12.06 2.38
C ASP A 149 6.82 12.99 2.13
N LEU A 150 7.19 13.21 0.88
CA LEU A 150 8.37 14.01 0.50
C LEU A 150 8.15 15.52 0.53
N CYS A 151 6.92 16.02 0.44
CA CYS A 151 6.64 17.46 0.33
C CYS A 151 5.82 18.02 1.50
N ASN A 152 4.86 17.22 1.98
CA ASN A 152 3.70 17.70 2.73
C ASN A 152 3.48 16.92 4.04
N ALA A 153 4.49 16.16 4.50
CA ALA A 153 4.39 15.28 5.67
C ALA A 153 3.84 16.01 6.91
N TYR A 154 4.17 17.29 7.06
CA TYR A 154 3.77 18.05 8.24
C TYR A 154 2.54 18.93 8.03
N ASP A 155 1.90 18.98 6.86
CA ASP A 155 0.81 19.93 6.55
C ASP A 155 -0.34 19.91 7.58
N SER A 156 -0.68 18.73 8.09
CA SER A 156 -1.73 18.53 9.09
C SER A 156 -1.36 18.93 10.53
N CYS A 157 -0.11 19.30 10.81
CA CYS A 157 0.29 19.71 12.16
C CYS A 157 -0.17 21.15 12.47
N SER A 158 -0.48 21.41 13.74
CA SER A 158 -1.04 22.69 14.21
C SER A 158 0.00 23.62 14.85
N ASP A 159 1.22 23.15 15.05
CA ASP A 159 2.35 23.89 15.60
C ASP A 159 3.07 24.75 14.54
N ASP A 160 3.83 25.74 15.03
CA ASP A 160 4.70 26.59 14.20
C ASP A 160 5.85 25.74 13.64
N LYS A 161 5.64 25.19 12.46
CA LYS A 161 6.57 24.31 11.76
C LYS A 161 7.71 25.09 11.12
N ALA A 162 8.93 24.64 11.34
CA ALA A 162 10.11 25.21 10.68
C ALA A 162 10.25 24.76 9.20
N SER A 163 9.64 23.63 8.83
CA SER A 163 9.72 22.99 7.52
C SER A 163 8.40 22.28 7.19
N SER A 164 8.15 21.94 5.93
CA SER A 164 7.02 21.10 5.51
C SER A 164 7.31 19.60 5.60
N ARG A 165 8.58 19.22 5.77
CA ARG A 165 9.07 17.84 5.70
C ARG A 165 10.32 17.59 6.58
N PRO A 166 10.66 16.33 6.91
CA PRO A 166 11.88 15.99 7.66
C PRO A 166 13.16 16.21 6.85
N GLU A 167 14.29 16.33 7.54
CA GLU A 167 15.63 16.46 6.92
C GLU A 167 16.16 15.16 6.29
N SER A 168 15.56 14.01 6.59
CA SER A 168 16.08 12.72 6.15
C SER A 168 14.95 11.72 5.88
N PHE A 169 15.10 11.03 4.76
CA PHE A 169 14.18 9.99 4.33
C PHE A 169 14.85 8.62 4.38
N PHE A 170 14.05 7.60 4.66
CA PHE A 170 14.48 6.23 4.78
C PHE A 170 13.63 5.34 3.87
N LEU A 171 14.31 4.54 3.05
CA LEU A 171 13.68 3.45 2.32
C LEU A 171 13.68 2.20 3.19
N ALA A 172 12.48 1.74 3.53
CA ALA A 172 12.25 0.50 4.25
C ALA A 172 11.91 -0.63 3.27
N LEU A 173 12.83 -1.58 3.13
CA LEU A 173 12.63 -2.81 2.38
C LEU A 173 12.10 -3.88 3.32
N ARG A 174 10.80 -4.16 3.24
CA ARG A 174 10.14 -5.19 4.05
C ARG A 174 10.14 -6.50 3.30
N LYS A 175 10.39 -7.63 3.98
CA LYS A 175 10.31 -8.96 3.35
C LYS A 175 8.91 -9.19 2.76
N TRP A 176 8.84 -9.56 1.49
CA TRP A 176 7.59 -9.95 0.85
C TRP A 176 7.16 -11.36 1.28
N TYR A 177 5.88 -11.51 1.57
CA TYR A 177 5.25 -12.79 1.90
C TYR A 177 4.02 -12.97 1.02
N PRO A 178 4.09 -13.78 -0.05
CA PRO A 178 2.96 -14.00 -0.96
C PRO A 178 1.71 -14.57 -0.29
N SER A 179 1.88 -15.19 0.89
CA SER A 179 0.80 -15.79 1.67
C SER A 179 0.08 -14.82 2.60
N LEU A 180 0.48 -13.55 2.66
CA LEU A 180 -0.23 -12.55 3.45
C LEU A 180 -1.61 -12.29 2.84
N LYS A 181 -2.60 -12.23 3.72
CA LYS A 181 -4.00 -12.17 3.35
C LYS A 181 -4.60 -10.83 3.79
N PRO A 182 -5.17 -10.02 2.89
CA PRO A 182 -5.72 -8.70 3.26
C PRO A 182 -6.72 -8.76 4.40
N GLU A 183 -7.50 -9.84 4.50
CA GLU A 183 -8.50 -10.00 5.56
C GLU A 183 -7.92 -10.12 6.97
N MET A 184 -6.65 -10.45 7.10
CA MET A 184 -5.99 -10.64 8.40
C MET A 184 -5.31 -9.37 8.92
N GLU A 185 -5.48 -8.24 8.23
CA GLU A 185 -4.97 -6.93 8.64
C GLU A 185 -6.06 -6.09 9.32
N PHE A 186 -5.73 -5.50 10.47
CA PHE A 186 -6.64 -4.71 11.29
C PHE A 186 -6.01 -3.37 11.65
N ARG A 187 -6.84 -2.34 11.72
CA ARG A 187 -6.47 -1.01 12.22
C ARG A 187 -6.98 -0.82 13.63
N CYS A 188 -6.08 -0.42 14.52
CA CYS A 188 -6.30 -0.27 15.95
C CYS A 188 -6.14 1.20 16.35
N PHE A 189 -7.08 1.71 17.15
CA PHE A 189 -7.13 3.10 17.58
C PHE A 189 -6.83 3.19 19.07
N VAL A 190 -5.81 3.98 19.44
CA VAL A 190 -5.35 4.16 20.81
C VAL A 190 -5.53 5.62 21.21
N LYS A 191 -6.26 5.87 22.28
CA LYS A 191 -6.50 7.21 22.84
C LYS A 191 -6.22 7.19 24.34
N ALA A 192 -5.49 8.18 24.85
CA ALA A 192 -5.09 8.27 26.25
C ALA A 192 -4.47 6.94 26.77
N ASN A 193 -3.66 6.30 25.91
CA ASN A 193 -3.01 5.00 26.15
C ASN A 193 -3.97 3.80 26.37
N GLU A 194 -5.21 3.92 25.90
CA GLU A 194 -6.21 2.85 25.90
C GLU A 194 -6.61 2.49 24.47
N LEU A 195 -6.75 1.19 24.20
CA LEU A 195 -7.28 0.71 22.92
C LEU A 195 -8.80 0.95 22.89
N VAL A 196 -9.23 1.91 22.05
CA VAL A 196 -10.63 2.38 22.00
C VAL A 196 -11.43 1.75 20.86
N GLY A 197 -10.76 1.22 19.84
CA GLY A 197 -11.46 0.55 18.74
C GLY A 197 -10.53 -0.23 17.83
N VAL A 198 -11.08 -1.22 17.16
CA VAL A 198 -10.40 -2.00 16.11
C VAL A 198 -11.34 -2.16 14.91
N CYS A 199 -10.82 -2.10 13.70
CA CYS A 199 -11.56 -2.47 12.51
C CYS A 199 -10.72 -3.28 11.51
N GLN A 200 -11.37 -4.02 10.62
CA GLN A 200 -10.67 -4.63 9.49
C GLN A 200 -10.07 -3.54 8.57
N ARG A 201 -8.85 -3.77 8.08
CA ARG A 201 -8.14 -2.79 7.25
C ARG A 201 -8.68 -2.70 5.83
N GLU A 202 -9.09 -3.83 5.27
CA GLU A 202 -9.65 -3.95 3.94
C GLU A 202 -11.18 -3.92 4.01
N VAL A 203 -11.76 -2.73 3.88
CA VAL A 203 -13.20 -2.49 4.14
C VAL A 203 -14.11 -2.78 2.95
N THR A 204 -13.54 -3.15 1.81
CA THR A 204 -14.28 -3.32 0.55
C THR A 204 -14.83 -4.74 0.37
N THR A 205 -14.24 -5.71 1.07
CA THR A 205 -14.52 -7.12 0.87
C THR A 205 -15.10 -7.76 2.14
N PHE A 206 -16.12 -8.58 1.94
CA PHE A 206 -16.70 -9.42 2.98
C PHE A 206 -15.91 -10.72 3.12
N TYR A 207 -15.39 -11.00 4.32
CA TYR A 207 -14.63 -12.21 4.62
C TYR A 207 -15.36 -13.05 5.69
N PRO A 208 -15.95 -14.20 5.34
CA PRO A 208 -16.72 -15.03 6.28
C PRO A 208 -15.96 -15.41 7.56
N VAL A 209 -14.63 -15.61 7.44
CA VAL A 209 -13.77 -15.96 8.56
C VAL A 209 -13.76 -14.89 9.66
N LEU A 210 -13.89 -13.61 9.29
CA LEU A 210 -13.91 -12.51 10.24
C LEU A 210 -15.17 -12.53 11.10
N VAL A 211 -16.30 -12.94 10.54
CA VAL A 211 -17.55 -13.10 11.29
C VAL A 211 -17.45 -14.30 12.24
N SER A 212 -16.94 -15.43 11.76
CA SER A 212 -16.85 -16.65 12.57
C SER A 212 -15.84 -16.54 13.72
N GLU A 213 -14.78 -15.75 13.56
CA GLU A 213 -13.69 -15.64 14.55
C GLU A 213 -13.54 -14.24 15.15
N LYS A 214 -14.57 -13.39 15.05
CA LYS A 214 -14.56 -11.98 15.52
C LYS A 214 -14.00 -11.81 16.93
N GLU A 215 -14.59 -12.51 17.89
CA GLU A 215 -14.17 -12.42 19.31
C GLU A 215 -12.76 -12.97 19.55
N VAL A 216 -12.32 -13.93 18.73
CA VAL A 216 -10.95 -14.47 18.83
C VAL A 216 -9.94 -13.44 18.34
N PHE A 217 -10.18 -12.79 17.21
CA PHE A 217 -9.30 -11.72 16.71
C PHE A 217 -9.27 -10.53 17.67
N LYS A 218 -10.43 -10.14 18.21
CA LYS A 218 -10.53 -9.08 19.22
C LYS A 218 -9.67 -9.38 20.44
N GLY A 219 -9.80 -10.57 21.04
CA GLY A 219 -9.00 -10.97 22.20
C GLY A 219 -7.50 -11.02 21.91
N LEU A 220 -7.09 -11.55 20.75
CA LEU A 220 -5.68 -11.60 20.35
C LEU A 220 -5.06 -10.21 20.20
N ILE A 221 -5.80 -9.26 19.61
CA ILE A 221 -5.33 -7.89 19.39
C ILE A 221 -5.28 -7.11 20.71
N GLU A 222 -6.27 -7.29 21.58
CA GLU A 222 -6.31 -6.65 22.91
C GLU A 222 -5.14 -7.13 23.78
N GLU A 223 -4.92 -8.45 23.88
CA GLU A 223 -3.77 -9.02 24.59
C GLU A 223 -2.44 -8.53 23.99
N PHE A 224 -2.34 -8.49 22.67
CA PHE A 224 -1.14 -8.02 21.99
C PHE A 224 -0.83 -6.56 22.33
N PHE A 225 -1.84 -5.70 22.32
CA PHE A 225 -1.71 -4.28 22.67
C PHE A 225 -1.21 -4.11 24.11
N ASP A 226 -1.88 -4.76 25.07
CA ASP A 226 -1.58 -4.63 26.49
C ASP A 226 -0.16 -5.10 26.83
N VAL A 227 0.26 -6.23 26.25
CA VAL A 227 1.55 -6.85 26.55
C VAL A 227 2.70 -6.19 25.80
N ASN A 228 2.49 -5.78 24.55
CA ASN A 228 3.60 -5.46 23.65
C ASN A 228 3.66 -4.00 23.19
N VAL A 229 2.55 -3.26 23.20
CA VAL A 229 2.48 -1.94 22.55
C VAL A 229 2.29 -0.81 23.58
N ARG A 230 1.31 -0.95 24.49
CA ARG A 230 0.84 0.08 25.44
C ARG A 230 1.94 0.80 26.23
N SER A 231 3.01 0.09 26.59
CA SER A 231 4.12 0.64 27.40
C SER A 231 5.41 0.89 26.61
N VAL A 232 5.39 0.64 25.29
CA VAL A 232 6.57 0.67 24.42
C VAL A 232 6.50 1.82 23.42
N PHE A 233 5.33 2.11 22.86
CA PHE A 233 5.14 3.26 21.98
C PHE A 233 4.99 4.55 22.82
N GLU A 234 5.59 5.64 22.36
CA GLU A 234 5.78 6.85 23.18
C GLU A 234 4.60 7.83 23.14
N LEU A 235 3.65 7.61 22.23
CA LEU A 235 2.46 8.46 22.12
C LEU A 235 1.31 7.87 22.92
N GLU A 236 0.47 8.74 23.48
CA GLU A 236 -0.79 8.34 24.14
C GLU A 236 -1.94 8.19 23.14
N ASP A 237 -1.89 8.98 22.05
CA ASP A 237 -2.91 9.04 21.02
C ASP A 237 -2.28 8.66 19.67
N TYR A 238 -2.66 7.51 19.11
CA TYR A 238 -2.12 7.03 17.84
C TYR A 238 -2.97 5.92 17.22
N VAL A 239 -2.66 5.58 15.98
CA VAL A 239 -3.25 4.45 15.26
C VAL A 239 -2.14 3.47 14.93
N PHE A 240 -2.41 2.17 15.03
CA PHE A 240 -1.46 1.16 14.57
C PHE A 240 -2.17 0.05 13.83
N ASP A 241 -1.52 -0.45 12.79
CA ASP A 241 -2.02 -1.54 11.96
C ASP A 241 -1.34 -2.84 12.40
N VAL A 242 -2.11 -3.92 12.49
CA VAL A 242 -1.61 -5.25 12.87
C VAL A 242 -2.06 -6.32 11.89
N TYR A 243 -1.30 -7.40 11.81
CA TYR A 243 -1.59 -8.59 11.03
C TYR A 243 -1.69 -9.81 11.94
N VAL A 244 -2.75 -10.61 11.79
CA VAL A 244 -2.91 -11.88 12.51
C VAL A 244 -2.48 -13.04 11.63
N THR A 245 -1.43 -13.74 12.04
CA THR A 245 -0.90 -14.91 11.32
C THR A 245 -1.80 -16.14 11.49
N LYS A 246 -1.62 -17.14 10.62
CA LYS A 246 -2.34 -18.43 10.71
C LYS A 246 -2.10 -19.13 12.04
N GLU A 247 -0.92 -18.94 12.62
CA GLU A 247 -0.52 -19.46 13.93
C GLU A 247 -1.04 -18.59 15.10
N ARG A 248 -2.01 -17.70 14.85
CA ARG A 248 -2.62 -16.78 15.83
C ARG A 248 -1.63 -15.84 16.51
N ARG A 249 -0.49 -15.56 15.88
CA ARG A 249 0.45 -14.53 16.34
C ARG A 249 0.10 -13.19 15.71
N VAL A 250 0.02 -12.15 16.52
CA VAL A 250 -0.17 -10.77 16.07
C VAL A 250 1.18 -10.14 15.73
N LYS A 251 1.22 -9.38 14.63
CA LYS A 251 2.40 -8.67 14.16
C LYS A 251 2.06 -7.21 13.87
N VAL A 252 2.90 -6.27 14.30
CA VAL A 252 2.78 -4.87 13.88
C VAL A 252 3.03 -4.75 12.38
N VAL A 253 2.13 -4.07 11.69
CA VAL A 253 2.27 -3.68 10.29
C VAL A 253 2.75 -2.24 10.21
N ASP A 254 2.12 -1.30 10.91
CA ASP A 254 2.45 0.12 10.82
C ASP A 254 2.03 0.92 12.05
N PHE A 255 2.59 2.12 12.22
CA PHE A 255 2.11 3.13 13.16
C PHE A 255 1.78 4.41 12.40
N ASN A 256 0.67 5.04 12.76
CA ASN A 256 0.14 6.25 12.16
C ASN A 256 -0.32 7.22 13.25
N THR A 257 -0.41 8.49 12.90
CA THR A 257 -0.86 9.53 13.81
C THR A 257 -2.36 9.46 14.08
N TRP A 258 -2.76 9.99 15.22
CA TRP A 258 -4.17 10.27 15.51
C TRP A 258 -4.65 11.46 14.67
N CYS A 259 -5.66 11.26 13.83
CA CYS A 259 -6.13 12.21 12.80
C CYS A 259 -5.09 12.50 11.69
N GLY A 260 -5.32 13.57 10.91
CA GLY A 260 -4.50 14.00 9.78
C GLY A 260 -4.77 13.21 8.51
N SER A 261 -3.73 12.69 7.87
CA SER A 261 -3.81 11.85 6.67
C SER A 261 -4.26 10.41 6.97
N THR A 262 -4.34 10.02 8.25
CA THR A 262 -4.82 8.70 8.67
C THR A 262 -6.32 8.57 8.39
N LEU A 263 -6.71 7.55 7.62
CA LEU A 263 -8.12 7.21 7.41
C LEU A 263 -8.69 6.41 8.61
N PRO A 264 -9.85 6.79 9.17
CA PRO A 264 -10.48 6.05 10.28
C PRO A 264 -11.27 4.81 9.81
N LEU A 265 -11.39 4.61 8.49
CA LEU A 265 -11.98 3.44 7.84
C LEU A 265 -13.44 3.17 8.25
N MET A 266 -13.65 2.27 9.21
CA MET A 266 -14.98 1.89 9.70
C MET A 266 -15.44 2.74 10.88
N PHE A 267 -14.62 3.71 11.29
CA PHE A 267 -14.96 4.68 12.31
C PHE A 267 -15.02 6.11 11.76
N SER A 268 -15.62 7.02 12.50
CA SER A 268 -15.44 8.47 12.36
C SER A 268 -14.48 8.99 13.44
N TRP A 269 -13.80 10.11 13.17
CA TRP A 269 -12.95 10.72 14.19
C TRP A 269 -13.79 11.27 15.35
N GLU A 270 -14.96 11.83 15.08
CA GLU A 270 -15.86 12.37 16.10
C GLU A 270 -16.29 11.32 17.13
N GLU A 271 -16.55 10.08 16.70
CA GLU A 271 -16.90 9.00 17.63
C GLU A 271 -15.70 8.48 18.41
N LEU A 272 -14.50 8.45 17.81
CA LEU A 272 -13.26 8.03 18.49
C LEU A 272 -12.85 9.06 19.56
N GLU A 273 -13.02 10.35 19.27
CA GLU A 273 -12.83 11.46 20.21
C GLU A 273 -13.81 11.41 21.39
N GLY A 274 -15.06 11.03 21.11
CA GLY A 274 -16.11 10.89 22.11
C GLY A 274 -16.01 9.61 22.94
N PHE A 275 -15.14 8.67 22.55
CA PHE A 275 -15.08 7.36 23.16
C PHE A 275 -14.62 7.45 24.61
N ARG A 276 -15.56 7.17 25.51
CA ARG A 276 -15.27 6.76 26.88
C ARG A 276 -15.58 5.29 26.92
N ARG A 277 -14.68 4.45 27.44
CA ARG A 277 -14.98 3.03 27.71
C ARG A 277 -16.17 2.95 28.69
N VAL A 278 -17.40 3.01 28.19
CA VAL A 278 -18.64 2.82 28.96
C VAL A 278 -18.95 1.33 28.87
N GLY A 279 -18.68 0.61 29.96
CA GLY A 279 -18.86 -0.85 30.01
C GLY A 279 -17.61 -1.68 29.72
N GLY A 280 -16.48 -1.05 29.40
CA GLY A 280 -15.15 -1.68 29.32
C GLY A 280 -14.89 -2.57 28.09
N GLU A 281 -15.87 -2.80 27.24
CA GLU A 281 -15.70 -3.72 26.11
C GLU A 281 -15.11 -3.04 24.88
N LEU A 282 -14.07 -3.66 24.30
CA LEU A 282 -13.44 -3.22 23.05
C LEU A 282 -14.38 -3.49 21.85
N GLU A 283 -14.58 -2.49 20.99
CA GLU A 283 -15.35 -2.65 19.76
C GLU A 283 -14.44 -3.10 18.60
N LEU A 284 -14.77 -4.23 17.96
CA LEU A 284 -14.20 -4.68 16.69
C LEU A 284 -15.25 -4.56 15.57
N ARG A 285 -15.02 -3.67 14.60
CA ARG A 285 -15.86 -3.50 13.41
C ARG A 285 -15.32 -4.28 12.21
N ILE A 286 -16.19 -5.06 11.59
CA ILE A 286 -15.89 -5.86 10.38
C ILE A 286 -17.03 -5.71 9.39
N VAL A 287 -16.79 -6.01 8.12
CA VAL A 287 -17.85 -6.13 7.12
C VAL A 287 -18.61 -7.42 7.41
N GLU A 288 -19.87 -7.31 7.82
CA GLU A 288 -20.67 -8.46 8.30
C GLU A 288 -21.48 -9.15 7.19
N SER A 289 -21.61 -8.53 6.02
CA SER A 289 -22.32 -9.11 4.88
C SER A 289 -21.74 -8.65 3.56
N ARG A 290 -21.94 -9.45 2.49
CA ARG A 290 -21.62 -9.03 1.12
C ARG A 290 -22.45 -7.81 0.77
N ARG A 291 -21.81 -6.67 0.52
CA ARG A 291 -22.47 -5.49 -0.03
C ARG A 291 -22.51 -5.59 -1.55
N GLY A 292 -23.62 -5.17 -2.16
CA GLY A 292 -23.89 -5.29 -3.60
C GLY A 292 -23.02 -4.41 -4.49
N VAL A 293 -22.07 -3.66 -3.94
CA VAL A 293 -21.04 -2.92 -4.68
C VAL A 293 -19.72 -3.29 -4.04
N LEU A 294 -18.80 -3.86 -4.83
CA LEU A 294 -17.43 -4.10 -4.40
C LEU A 294 -16.62 -2.86 -4.73
N PRO A 295 -16.12 -2.08 -3.75
CA PRO A 295 -15.11 -1.08 -4.04
C PRO A 295 -13.82 -1.81 -4.49
N GLY A 296 -13.53 -1.78 -5.78
CA GLY A 296 -12.24 -2.22 -6.30
C GLY A 296 -11.19 -1.13 -6.13
N LEU A 297 -9.91 -1.51 -6.13
CA LEU A 297 -8.77 -0.57 -6.17
C LEU A 297 -8.78 0.38 -7.39
N LYS A 298 -9.61 0.10 -8.41
CA LYS A 298 -9.62 0.81 -9.71
C LYS A 298 -11.01 1.25 -10.17
N THR A 299 -12.06 0.44 -9.96
CA THR A 299 -13.46 0.79 -10.25
C THR A 299 -14.38 0.00 -9.32
N ALA A 300 -15.39 0.67 -8.76
CA ALA A 300 -16.45 -0.02 -8.03
C ALA A 300 -17.41 -0.65 -9.05
N VAL A 301 -17.52 -1.98 -9.05
CA VAL A 301 -18.44 -2.70 -9.92
C VAL A 301 -19.55 -3.29 -9.04
N PRO A 302 -20.84 -3.07 -9.38
CA PRO A 302 -21.93 -3.75 -8.69
C PRO A 302 -21.71 -5.26 -8.73
N TYR A 303 -21.91 -5.93 -7.61
CA TYR A 303 -21.75 -7.39 -7.50
C TYR A 303 -22.63 -8.12 -8.51
N ASP A 304 -23.83 -7.60 -8.78
CA ASP A 304 -24.77 -8.11 -9.77
C ASP A 304 -24.18 -8.16 -11.20
N TYR A 305 -23.19 -7.32 -11.51
CA TYR A 305 -22.49 -7.34 -12.80
C TYR A 305 -21.46 -8.45 -12.92
N ILE A 306 -21.05 -9.08 -11.82
CA ILE A 306 -20.00 -10.12 -11.80
C ILE A 306 -20.58 -11.48 -11.41
N ASP A 307 -21.68 -11.51 -10.67
CA ASP A 307 -22.29 -12.75 -10.20
C ASP A 307 -22.98 -13.51 -11.34
N VAL A 308 -22.41 -14.65 -11.72
CA VAL A 308 -22.95 -15.62 -12.69
C VAL A 308 -23.45 -16.91 -12.01
N SER A 309 -23.62 -16.90 -10.68
CA SER A 309 -24.15 -18.05 -9.95
C SER A 309 -25.63 -18.29 -10.25
N CYS A 310 -26.10 -19.52 -10.02
CA CYS A 310 -27.49 -19.89 -10.25
C CYS A 310 -28.43 -19.01 -9.41
N GLY A 311 -29.37 -18.33 -10.07
CA GLY A 311 -30.28 -17.36 -9.47
C GLY A 311 -29.85 -15.89 -9.57
N SER A 312 -28.64 -15.60 -10.06
CA SER A 312 -28.15 -14.22 -10.25
C SER A 312 -28.87 -13.49 -11.39
N GLY A 313 -28.64 -12.17 -11.49
CA GLY A 313 -29.16 -11.36 -12.60
C GLY A 313 -28.69 -11.85 -13.98
N TRP A 314 -27.41 -12.24 -14.11
CA TRP A 314 -26.89 -12.82 -15.35
C TRP A 314 -27.47 -14.20 -15.66
N ASP A 315 -27.67 -15.07 -14.66
CA ASP A 315 -28.31 -16.38 -14.86
C ASP A 315 -29.74 -16.23 -15.40
N GLN A 316 -30.48 -15.22 -14.92
CA GLN A 316 -31.82 -14.91 -15.42
C GLN A 316 -31.80 -14.37 -16.86
N VAL A 317 -30.87 -13.47 -17.17
CA VAL A 317 -30.71 -12.93 -18.54
C VAL A 317 -30.31 -14.04 -19.52
N LEU A 318 -29.37 -14.90 -19.15
CA LEU A 318 -28.90 -16.00 -19.98
C LEU A 318 -30.00 -17.02 -20.24
N LYS A 319 -30.76 -17.42 -19.21
CA LYS A 319 -31.91 -18.32 -19.37
C LYS A 319 -32.97 -17.74 -20.30
N LYS A 320 -33.28 -16.45 -20.15
CA LYS A 320 -34.26 -15.79 -21.01
C LYS A 320 -33.77 -15.69 -22.46
N ALA A 321 -32.49 -15.40 -22.68
CA ALA A 321 -31.90 -15.39 -24.01
C ALA A 321 -31.89 -16.80 -24.65
N GLU A 322 -31.65 -17.86 -23.87
CA GLU A 322 -31.74 -19.25 -24.33
C GLU A 322 -33.18 -19.67 -24.68
N GLU A 323 -34.18 -19.18 -23.94
CA GLU A 323 -35.60 -19.37 -24.23
C GLU A 323 -36.00 -18.66 -25.52
N GLU A 324 -35.64 -17.38 -25.69
CA GLU A 324 -35.92 -16.61 -26.92
C GLU A 324 -35.26 -17.24 -28.17
N PHE A 325 -34.01 -17.71 -28.05
CA PHE A 325 -33.33 -18.41 -29.15
C PHE A 325 -34.00 -19.73 -29.55
N ARG A 326 -34.61 -20.42 -28.57
CA ARG A 326 -35.35 -21.67 -28.82
C ARG A 326 -36.65 -21.38 -29.54
N ASP A 327 -37.38 -20.37 -29.11
CA ASP A 327 -38.64 -19.97 -29.72
C ASP A 327 -38.43 -19.50 -31.18
N GLU A 328 -37.37 -18.73 -31.47
CA GLU A 328 -36.99 -18.35 -32.85
C GLU A 328 -36.61 -19.58 -33.71
N SER A 329 -35.91 -20.57 -33.14
CA SER A 329 -35.54 -21.78 -33.87
C SER A 329 -36.71 -22.73 -34.16
N ASP A 330 -37.77 -22.69 -33.34
CA ASP A 330 -38.98 -23.46 -33.56
C ASP A 330 -39.95 -22.75 -34.53
N GLU A 331 -39.90 -21.41 -34.64
CA GLU A 331 -40.64 -20.64 -35.66
C GLU A 331 -40.07 -20.81 -37.08
N ASP A 332 -38.76 -21.02 -37.23
CA ASP A 332 -38.10 -21.27 -38.53
C ASP A 332 -38.30 -22.69 -39.09
N VAL A 333 -38.97 -23.58 -38.34
CA VAL A 333 -39.22 -24.99 -38.71
C VAL A 333 -40.69 -25.25 -39.10
N VAL A 334 -41.55 -24.21 -39.15
CA VAL A 334 -42.97 -24.30 -39.53
C VAL A 334 -43.26 -23.93 -40.98
#